data_AF-A0A3A8KKI7-F1
#
_entry.id   AF-A0A3A8KKI7-F1
#
_cell.length_a   1.000
_cell.length_b   1.000
_cell.length_c   1.000
_cell.angle_alpha   90.00
_cell.angle_beta   90.00
_cell.angle_gamma   90.00
#
_symmetry.space_group_name_H-M   'P 1'
#
loop_
_entity.id
_entity.type
_entity.pdbx_description
1 polymer ?
#
loop_
_entity_poly.entity_id
_entity_poly.type
_entity_poly.pdbx_seq_one_letter_code
_entity_poly.pdbx_strand_id
1 'polypeptide(L)'
;MSVVALSLGCSRGARPDSAVAGTKPLTGKVYSNEAGEQVTIIPLEPADAHKALLEFNGTKSELDGKVVIANVDQDRGTGYWTQWRGRSQRFVTVHDRGGYEDLILSPVGATGYTHLKPDTGRTAALKVEKVFARYQDAEADGDLKPFLPFDRKFWVAQAEKELAATVAEANTACGTKLSATIAWDSIPDPVLNELSIPSYCAGPLESLQKLCSRSEEAKRTIQQKVQTVECRVEAAAALKLEAQKVIWSVKSGETLQPDATTTFFTENL
;
A
#
# COMPACT_ATOMS: atom_id res chain seq x y z
N MET A 1 30.16 -48.16 -12.25
CA MET A 1 29.16 -47.79 -13.28
C MET A 1 28.48 -46.53 -12.80
N SER A 2 28.76 -45.40 -13.44
CA SER A 2 28.24 -44.09 -13.04
C SER A 2 26.76 -43.98 -13.39
N VAL A 3 25.93 -43.64 -12.41
CA VAL A 3 24.55 -43.23 -12.63
C VAL A 3 24.57 -41.78 -13.09
N VAL A 4 24.33 -41.57 -14.38
CA VAL A 4 24.11 -40.26 -14.96
C VAL A 4 22.69 -39.83 -14.55
N ALA A 5 22.58 -38.90 -13.60
CA ALA A 5 21.34 -38.21 -13.31
C ALA A 5 21.05 -37.25 -14.46
N LEU A 6 20.19 -37.67 -15.40
CA LEU A 6 19.61 -36.81 -16.42
C LEU A 6 18.63 -35.85 -15.74
N SER A 7 19.09 -34.65 -15.41
CA SER A 7 18.22 -33.50 -15.14
C SER A 7 17.55 -33.09 -16.45
N LEU A 8 16.40 -33.70 -16.73
CA LEU A 8 15.47 -33.23 -17.76
C LEU A 8 15.00 -31.84 -17.35
N GLY A 9 15.67 -30.81 -17.88
CA GLY A 9 15.19 -29.45 -17.91
C GLY A 9 13.97 -29.37 -18.82
N CYS A 10 12.82 -29.82 -18.32
CA CYS A 10 11.54 -29.47 -18.91
C CYS A 10 11.39 -27.97 -18.74
N SER A 11 11.46 -27.22 -19.84
CA SER A 11 10.93 -25.86 -19.94
C SER A 11 9.45 -25.95 -19.56
N ARG A 12 9.16 -25.75 -18.27
CA ARG A 12 7.81 -25.78 -17.72
C ARG A 12 7.09 -24.57 -18.29
N GLY A 13 6.23 -24.79 -19.29
CA GLY A 13 5.25 -23.79 -19.69
C GLY A 13 4.46 -23.34 -18.46
N ALA A 14 3.89 -22.12 -18.52
CA ALA A 14 3.09 -21.57 -17.43
C ALA A 14 1.99 -22.59 -17.06
N ARG A 15 1.83 -22.84 -15.75
CA ARG A 15 0.76 -23.72 -15.27
C ARG A 15 -0.59 -23.14 -15.72
N PRO A 16 -1.62 -23.96 -16.02
CA PRO A 16 -2.91 -23.43 -16.46
C PRO A 16 -3.59 -22.48 -15.46
N ASP A 17 -3.26 -22.61 -14.17
CA ASP A 17 -3.70 -21.78 -13.05
C ASP A 17 -2.73 -20.63 -12.71
N SER A 18 -1.64 -20.48 -13.48
CA SER A 18 -0.66 -19.41 -13.33
C SER A 18 -1.27 -18.05 -13.59
N ALA A 19 -0.84 -17.02 -12.85
CA ALA A 19 -1.28 -15.66 -13.12
C ALA A 19 -0.77 -15.11 -14.47
N VAL A 20 0.24 -15.77 -15.07
CA VAL A 20 0.77 -15.45 -16.41
C VAL A 20 0.36 -16.49 -17.47
N ALA A 21 -0.58 -17.39 -17.17
CA ALA A 21 -1.06 -18.38 -18.12
C ALA A 21 -1.57 -17.72 -19.41
N GLY A 22 -1.13 -18.23 -20.56
CA GLY A 22 -1.52 -17.69 -21.87
C GLY A 22 -0.88 -16.36 -22.25
N THR A 23 0.01 -15.81 -21.41
CA THR A 23 0.71 -14.56 -21.69
C THR A 23 2.12 -14.77 -22.24
N LYS A 24 2.69 -13.74 -22.86
CA LYS A 24 4.11 -13.69 -23.28
C LYS A 24 4.75 -12.36 -22.89
N PRO A 25 6.05 -12.34 -22.55
CA PRO A 25 6.75 -11.10 -22.24
C PRO A 25 7.00 -10.27 -23.50
N LEU A 26 6.71 -8.98 -23.43
CA LEU A 26 7.13 -7.99 -24.43
C LEU A 26 8.51 -7.41 -24.06
N THR A 27 8.98 -6.43 -24.84
CA THR A 27 10.19 -5.67 -24.48
C THR A 27 10.00 -4.97 -23.14
N GLY A 28 10.94 -5.16 -22.22
CA GLY A 28 10.93 -4.51 -20.91
C GLY A 28 11.80 -3.26 -20.85
N LYS A 29 11.68 -2.54 -19.73
CA LYS A 29 12.52 -1.40 -19.36
C LYS A 29 13.12 -1.64 -17.98
N VAL A 30 14.34 -1.15 -17.78
CA VAL A 30 15.02 -1.14 -16.48
C VAL A 30 15.11 0.30 -15.98
N TYR A 31 14.77 0.51 -14.72
CA TYR A 31 14.96 1.77 -14.01
C TYR A 31 15.95 1.56 -12.87
N SER A 32 16.86 2.50 -12.66
CA SER A 32 17.87 2.42 -11.60
C SER A 32 18.19 3.78 -10.97
N ASN A 33 18.91 3.75 -9.85
CA ASN A 33 19.52 4.92 -9.23
C ASN A 33 20.95 4.65 -8.75
N GLU A 34 21.63 5.69 -8.27
CA GLU A 34 23.01 5.61 -7.78
C GLU A 34 23.15 4.81 -6.47
N ALA A 35 22.06 4.65 -5.71
CA ALA A 35 22.03 3.81 -4.51
C ALA A 35 22.03 2.30 -4.83
N GLY A 36 21.94 1.94 -6.10
CA GLY A 36 21.95 0.54 -6.57
C GLY A 36 20.57 -0.12 -6.59
N GLU A 37 19.50 0.64 -6.33
CA GLU A 37 18.13 0.16 -6.46
C GLU A 37 17.76 0.05 -7.94
N GLN A 38 17.08 -1.03 -8.29
CA GLN A 38 16.63 -1.31 -9.65
C GLN A 38 15.22 -1.90 -9.63
N VAL A 39 14.40 -1.44 -10.58
CA VAL A 39 13.13 -2.08 -10.95
C VAL A 39 13.14 -2.38 -12.44
N THR A 40 12.89 -3.64 -12.80
CA THR A 40 12.63 -4.04 -14.19
C THR A 40 11.13 -4.19 -14.39
N ILE A 41 10.60 -3.61 -15.46
CA ILE A 41 9.20 -3.72 -15.86
C ILE A 41 9.11 -4.43 -17.20
N ILE A 42 8.33 -5.51 -17.29
CA ILE A 42 8.09 -6.27 -18.52
C ILE A 42 6.58 -6.39 -18.74
N PRO A 43 6.02 -5.61 -19.68
CA PRO A 43 4.62 -5.77 -20.08
C PRO A 43 4.36 -7.17 -20.63
N LEU A 44 3.16 -7.68 -20.41
CA LEU A 44 2.73 -8.98 -20.92
C LEU A 44 1.67 -8.81 -22.02
N GLU A 45 1.76 -9.62 -23.07
CA GLU A 45 0.70 -9.76 -24.08
C GLU A 45 -0.24 -10.93 -23.75
N PRO A 46 -1.52 -10.89 -24.14
CA PRO A 46 -2.17 -9.80 -24.88
C PRO A 46 -2.37 -8.55 -24.00
N ALA A 47 -2.25 -7.35 -24.60
CA ALA A 47 -2.18 -6.09 -23.86
C ALA A 47 -3.47 -5.77 -23.07
N ASP A 48 -4.60 -6.31 -23.52
CA ASP A 48 -5.91 -6.26 -22.85
C ASP A 48 -5.95 -7.04 -21.53
N ALA A 49 -4.95 -7.89 -21.26
CA ALA A 49 -4.78 -8.50 -19.94
C ALA A 49 -4.36 -7.49 -18.85
N HIS A 50 -3.84 -6.31 -19.24
CA HIS A 50 -3.35 -5.26 -18.34
C HIS A 50 -2.39 -5.81 -17.27
N LYS A 51 -1.43 -6.66 -17.68
CA LYS A 51 -0.44 -7.27 -16.79
C LYS A 51 0.98 -6.87 -17.14
N ALA A 52 1.83 -6.85 -16.12
CA ALA A 52 3.28 -6.77 -16.27
C ALA A 52 3.97 -7.62 -15.20
N LEU A 53 5.21 -8.04 -15.48
CA LEU A 53 6.13 -8.51 -14.46
C LEU A 53 6.95 -7.34 -13.92
N LEU A 54 7.12 -7.33 -12.60
CA LEU A 54 8.02 -6.44 -11.88
C LEU A 54 9.13 -7.28 -11.26
N GLU A 55 10.39 -6.92 -11.51
CA GLU A 55 11.54 -7.46 -10.79
C GLU A 55 12.16 -6.36 -9.93
N PHE A 56 12.35 -6.64 -8.64
CA PHE A 56 12.97 -5.72 -7.70
C PHE A 56 14.38 -6.21 -7.35
N ASN A 57 15.37 -5.32 -7.42
CA ASN A 57 16.76 -5.62 -7.08
C ASN A 57 17.40 -4.45 -6.30
N GLY A 58 18.17 -4.76 -5.26
CA GLY A 58 18.84 -3.76 -4.42
C GLY A 58 17.91 -2.90 -3.56
N THR A 59 16.62 -3.22 -3.51
CA THR A 59 15.59 -2.40 -2.82
C THR A 59 15.61 -2.57 -1.29
N LYS A 60 16.29 -3.62 -0.79
CA LYS A 60 16.34 -3.99 0.65
C LYS A 60 14.96 -4.21 1.27
N SER A 61 13.94 -4.42 0.45
CA SER A 61 12.56 -4.69 0.87
C SER A 61 12.29 -6.19 0.89
N GLU A 62 11.12 -6.61 1.39
CA GLU A 62 10.70 -8.03 1.32
C GLU A 62 10.55 -8.55 -0.12
N LEU A 63 10.38 -7.64 -1.09
CA LEU A 63 10.30 -7.96 -2.52
C LEU A 63 11.68 -8.02 -3.18
N ASP A 64 12.77 -7.72 -2.47
CA ASP A 64 14.10 -7.69 -3.06
C ASP A 64 14.53 -9.06 -3.61
N GLY A 65 15.01 -9.08 -4.86
CA GLY A 65 15.34 -10.30 -5.60
C GLY A 65 14.11 -11.08 -6.09
N LYS A 66 12.88 -10.58 -5.92
CA LYS A 66 11.66 -11.24 -6.38
C LYS A 66 11.18 -10.69 -7.72
N VAL A 67 10.57 -11.58 -8.51
CA VAL A 67 9.78 -11.24 -9.68
C VAL A 67 8.31 -11.51 -9.35
N VAL A 68 7.47 -10.50 -9.49
CA VAL A 68 6.04 -10.57 -9.16
C VAL A 68 5.20 -10.12 -10.34
N ILE A 69 3.95 -10.56 -10.38
CA ILE A 69 2.97 -10.05 -11.34
C ILE A 69 2.29 -8.79 -10.79
N ALA A 70 2.00 -7.85 -11.68
CA ALA A 70 1.25 -6.65 -11.38
C ALA A 70 0.09 -6.47 -12.35
N ASN A 71 -1.03 -5.91 -11.84
CA ASN A 71 -2.05 -5.27 -12.68
C ASN A 71 -1.57 -3.88 -13.05
N VAL A 72 -1.82 -3.46 -14.29
CA VAL A 72 -1.42 -2.16 -14.82
C VAL A 72 -2.65 -1.27 -14.92
N ASP A 73 -2.54 -0.05 -14.41
CA ASP A 73 -3.57 0.98 -14.48
C ASP A 73 -2.98 2.30 -15.02
N GLN A 74 -3.78 3.07 -15.76
CA GLN A 74 -3.42 4.35 -16.35
C GLN A 74 -4.36 5.44 -15.83
N ASP A 75 -3.96 6.07 -14.73
CA ASP A 75 -4.64 7.24 -14.17
C ASP A 75 -3.68 8.44 -14.23
N ARG A 76 -3.05 8.82 -13.10
CA ARG A 76 -2.06 9.91 -13.03
C ARG A 76 -0.64 9.44 -13.38
N GLY A 77 -0.51 8.62 -14.41
CA GLY A 77 0.70 7.85 -14.74
C GLY A 77 0.38 6.36 -14.89
N THR A 78 1.40 5.54 -15.17
CA THR A 78 1.22 4.09 -15.25
C THR A 78 1.53 3.46 -13.89
N GLY A 79 0.49 3.01 -13.19
CA GLY A 79 0.59 2.35 -11.89
C GLY A 79 0.66 0.84 -12.02
N TYR A 80 1.49 0.20 -11.19
CA TYR A 80 1.66 -1.25 -11.16
C TYR A 80 1.29 -1.78 -9.77
N TRP A 81 0.24 -2.60 -9.73
CA TRP A 81 -0.41 -3.08 -8.51
C TRP A 81 -0.16 -4.58 -8.30
N THR A 82 0.57 -4.92 -7.24
CA THR A 82 0.91 -6.30 -6.87
C THR A 82 0.18 -6.72 -5.60
N GLN A 83 -0.16 -8.00 -5.50
CA GLN A 83 -0.66 -8.58 -4.25
C GLN A 83 0.48 -8.74 -3.24
N TRP A 84 0.32 -8.16 -2.06
CA TRP A 84 1.24 -8.31 -0.94
C TRP A 84 0.48 -8.37 0.38
N ARG A 85 0.70 -9.45 1.12
CA ARG A 85 0.00 -9.82 2.36
C ARG A 85 -1.51 -9.72 2.22
N GLY A 86 -2.04 -10.23 1.10
CA GLY A 86 -3.47 -10.28 0.77
C GLY A 86 -4.08 -8.98 0.24
N ARG A 87 -3.34 -7.87 0.26
CA ARG A 87 -3.79 -6.57 -0.26
C ARG A 87 -3.17 -6.27 -1.62
N SER A 88 -3.95 -5.62 -2.48
CA SER A 88 -3.41 -4.97 -3.69
C SER A 88 -2.67 -3.71 -3.28
N GLN A 89 -1.39 -3.60 -3.65
CA GLN A 89 -0.52 -2.47 -3.30
C GLN A 89 0.16 -1.92 -4.55
N ARG A 90 0.23 -0.60 -4.65
CA ARG A 90 0.96 0.08 -5.73
C ARG A 90 2.37 0.40 -5.27
N PHE A 91 3.32 -0.46 -5.59
CA PHE A 91 4.73 -0.24 -5.27
C PHE A 91 5.46 0.59 -6.33
N VAL A 92 4.96 0.60 -7.56
CA VAL A 92 5.64 1.23 -8.70
C VAL A 92 4.66 2.12 -9.45
N THR A 93 5.07 3.36 -9.71
CA THR A 93 4.38 4.28 -10.62
C THR A 93 5.39 4.87 -11.58
N VAL A 94 5.11 4.81 -12.88
CA VAL A 94 5.91 5.47 -13.92
C VAL A 94 5.17 6.71 -14.40
N HIS A 95 5.84 7.86 -14.33
CA HIS A 95 5.36 9.10 -14.93
C HIS A 95 6.17 9.41 -16.19
N ASP A 96 5.47 9.72 -17.27
CA ASP A 96 6.07 10.35 -18.44
C ASP A 96 5.55 11.79 -18.52
N ARG A 97 6.46 12.75 -18.35
CA ARG A 97 6.16 14.18 -18.33
C ARG A 97 6.73 14.89 -19.55
N GLY A 98 6.58 14.30 -20.74
CA GLY A 98 6.93 14.94 -22.01
C GLY A 98 8.43 15.12 -22.20
N GLY A 99 9.19 14.05 -21.92
CA GLY A 99 10.66 14.01 -22.05
C GLY A 99 11.42 13.75 -20.75
N TYR A 100 10.71 13.72 -19.62
CA TYR A 100 11.23 13.23 -18.34
C TYR A 100 10.40 12.04 -17.88
N GLU A 101 10.98 10.84 -18.03
CA GLU A 101 10.41 9.61 -17.51
C GLU A 101 11.08 9.30 -16.17
N ASP A 102 10.29 9.15 -15.11
CA ASP A 102 10.75 8.71 -13.81
C ASP A 102 9.83 7.64 -13.22
N LEU A 103 10.44 6.71 -12.50
CA LEU A 103 9.75 5.71 -11.73
C LEU A 103 9.80 6.10 -10.27
N ILE A 104 8.63 6.16 -9.64
CA ILE A 104 8.46 6.29 -8.20
C ILE A 104 8.31 4.87 -7.64
N LEU A 105 9.29 4.47 -6.82
CA LEU A 105 9.25 3.24 -6.04
C LEU A 105 8.80 3.61 -4.63
N SER A 106 7.74 2.96 -4.15
CA SER A 106 7.29 3.01 -2.77
C SER A 106 7.63 1.66 -2.13
N PRO A 107 8.79 1.52 -1.46
CA PRO A 107 9.22 0.23 -0.94
C PRO A 107 8.26 -0.29 0.13
N VAL A 108 8.09 -1.61 0.15
CA VAL A 108 7.34 -2.30 1.20
C VAL A 108 7.81 -1.86 2.59
N GLY A 109 6.89 -1.37 3.42
CA GLY A 109 7.15 -1.04 4.82
C GLY A 109 7.95 0.24 5.08
N ALA A 110 8.24 1.04 4.05
CA ALA A 110 8.96 2.31 4.19
C ALA A 110 8.01 3.51 4.15
N THR A 111 8.25 4.51 5.00
CA THR A 111 7.62 5.82 4.91
C THR A 111 8.42 6.68 3.92
N GLY A 112 8.04 6.66 2.64
CA GLY A 112 8.70 7.47 1.61
C GLY A 112 8.67 6.82 0.24
N TYR A 113 9.29 7.50 -0.72
CA TYR A 113 9.47 7.00 -2.07
C TYR A 113 10.86 7.32 -2.58
N THR A 114 11.38 6.48 -3.47
CA THR A 114 12.63 6.71 -4.19
C THR A 114 12.35 6.90 -5.67
N HIS A 115 13.12 7.76 -6.31
CA HIS A 115 13.04 7.96 -7.76
C HIS A 115 14.10 7.13 -8.46
N LEU A 116 13.67 6.36 -9.45
CA LEU A 116 14.55 5.66 -10.38
C LEU A 116 14.41 6.30 -11.78
N LYS A 117 15.51 6.31 -12.54
CA LYS A 117 15.54 6.82 -13.91
C LYS A 117 15.69 5.68 -14.90
N PRO A 118 15.23 5.83 -16.16
CA PRO A 118 15.47 4.86 -17.20
C PRO A 118 16.97 4.56 -17.35
N ASP A 119 17.32 3.28 -17.33
CA ASP A 119 18.68 2.78 -17.51
C ASP A 119 18.78 2.12 -18.88
N THR A 120 19.21 2.89 -19.88
CA THR A 120 19.28 2.43 -21.28
C THR A 120 20.28 1.30 -21.48
N GLY A 121 21.39 1.32 -20.74
CA GLY A 121 22.40 0.26 -20.78
C GLY A 121 21.87 -1.07 -20.26
N ARG A 122 21.25 -1.07 -19.07
CA ARG A 122 20.63 -2.29 -18.50
C ARG A 122 19.42 -2.73 -19.30
N THR A 123 18.64 -1.79 -19.84
CA THR A 123 17.50 -2.10 -20.72
C THR A 123 17.97 -2.82 -21.99
N ALA A 124 19.04 -2.36 -22.64
CA ALA A 124 19.59 -3.03 -23.82
C ALA A 124 20.16 -4.43 -23.50
N ALA A 125 20.65 -4.64 -22.29
CA ALA A 125 21.15 -5.94 -21.82
C ALA A 125 20.04 -6.89 -21.32
N LEU A 126 18.81 -6.41 -21.13
CA LEU A 126 17.71 -7.15 -20.54
C LEU A 126 17.36 -8.38 -21.39
N LYS A 127 17.21 -9.53 -20.72
CA LYS A 127 16.74 -10.79 -21.31
C LYS A 127 15.37 -11.10 -20.73
N VAL A 128 14.31 -10.61 -21.38
CA VAL A 128 12.94 -10.65 -20.85
C VAL A 128 12.45 -12.07 -20.59
N GLU A 129 12.87 -13.02 -21.42
CA GLU A 129 12.54 -14.44 -21.31
C GLU A 129 13.14 -15.06 -20.04
N LYS A 130 14.32 -14.60 -19.61
CA LYS A 130 14.93 -15.06 -18.35
C LYS A 130 14.19 -14.53 -17.14
N VAL A 131 13.69 -13.30 -17.20
CA VAL A 131 12.87 -12.74 -16.11
C VAL A 131 11.53 -13.46 -16.02
N PHE A 132 10.91 -13.72 -17.18
CA PHE A 132 9.66 -14.48 -17.27
C PHE A 132 9.83 -15.91 -16.73
N ALA A 133 10.90 -16.61 -17.10
CA ALA A 133 11.19 -17.95 -16.57
C ALA A 133 11.38 -17.93 -15.04
N ARG A 134 12.10 -16.94 -14.49
CA ARG A 134 12.24 -16.80 -13.03
C ARG A 134 10.92 -16.58 -12.31
N TYR A 135 9.98 -15.85 -12.91
CA TYR A 135 8.63 -15.74 -12.35
C TYR A 135 7.95 -17.11 -12.31
N GLN A 136 7.99 -17.86 -13.42
CA GLN A 136 7.36 -19.18 -13.51
C GLN A 136 7.97 -20.17 -12.50
N ASP A 137 9.29 -20.15 -12.32
CA ASP A 137 9.99 -20.95 -11.34
C ASP A 137 9.58 -20.57 -9.91
N ALA A 138 9.59 -19.27 -9.57
CA ALA A 138 9.18 -18.79 -8.25
C ALA A 138 7.72 -19.12 -7.92
N GLU A 139 6.82 -19.04 -8.91
CA GLU A 139 5.42 -19.44 -8.75
C GLU A 139 5.29 -20.96 -8.55
N ALA A 140 6.02 -21.76 -9.32
CA ALA A 140 6.00 -23.22 -9.22
C ALA A 140 6.55 -23.73 -7.89
N ASP A 141 7.63 -23.12 -7.40
CA ASP A 141 8.29 -23.44 -6.15
C ASP A 141 7.50 -22.92 -4.93
N GLY A 142 6.56 -22.01 -5.16
CA GLY A 142 5.71 -21.44 -4.12
C GLY A 142 6.37 -20.30 -3.35
N ASP A 143 7.45 -19.73 -3.86
CA ASP A 143 8.20 -18.60 -3.30
C ASP A 143 7.33 -17.34 -3.12
N LEU A 144 6.29 -17.20 -3.95
CA LEU A 144 5.35 -16.08 -3.87
C LEU A 144 4.19 -16.33 -2.91
N LYS A 145 3.94 -17.59 -2.51
CA LYS A 145 2.81 -17.95 -1.63
C LYS A 145 2.79 -17.20 -0.31
N PRO A 146 3.92 -16.92 0.38
CA PRO A 146 3.89 -16.15 1.63
C PRO A 146 3.31 -14.73 1.48
N PHE A 147 3.31 -14.16 0.28
CA PHE A 147 2.78 -12.82 0.03
C PHE A 147 1.29 -12.79 -0.33
N LEU A 148 0.66 -13.93 -0.59
CA LEU A 148 -0.74 -13.97 -1.06
C LEU A 148 -1.78 -13.94 0.06
N PRO A 149 -1.62 -14.66 1.20
CA PRO A 149 -2.60 -14.62 2.27
C PRO A 149 -2.69 -13.26 2.94
N PHE A 150 -3.90 -12.91 3.39
CA PHE A 150 -4.12 -11.73 4.21
C PHE A 150 -3.45 -11.85 5.57
N ASP A 151 -2.54 -10.92 5.88
CA ASP A 151 -1.86 -10.85 7.17
C ASP A 151 -2.51 -9.80 8.07
N ARG A 152 -3.62 -10.18 8.72
CA ARG A 152 -4.36 -9.29 9.64
C ARG A 152 -3.44 -8.66 10.68
N LYS A 153 -2.55 -9.45 11.29
CA LYS A 153 -1.66 -8.99 12.35
C LYS A 153 -0.74 -7.89 11.86
N PHE A 154 -0.16 -8.06 10.68
CA PHE A 154 0.67 -7.03 10.05
C PHE A 154 -0.12 -5.75 9.79
N TRP A 155 -1.30 -5.85 9.17
CA TRP A 155 -2.10 -4.67 8.80
C TRP A 155 -2.67 -3.92 10.00
N VAL A 156 -3.04 -4.63 11.07
CA VAL A 156 -3.38 -4.02 12.37
C VAL A 156 -2.20 -3.23 12.92
N ALA A 157 -1.01 -3.84 12.99
CA ALA A 157 0.17 -3.18 13.54
C ALA A 157 0.59 -1.94 12.72
N GLN A 158 0.50 -1.99 11.38
CA GLN A 158 0.75 -0.80 10.55
C GLN A 158 -0.27 0.30 10.83
N ALA A 159 -1.56 -0.06 10.92
CA ALA A 159 -2.59 0.92 11.15
C ALA A 159 -2.50 1.58 12.54
N GLU A 160 -2.14 0.82 13.57
CA GLU A 160 -1.89 1.37 14.91
C GLU A 160 -0.69 2.33 14.93
N LYS A 161 0.38 1.99 14.19
CA LYS A 161 1.56 2.86 14.05
C LYS A 161 1.20 4.19 13.37
N GLU A 162 0.43 4.14 12.29
CA GLU A 162 -0.04 5.34 11.58
C GLU A 162 -0.96 6.19 12.46
N LEU A 163 -1.93 5.57 13.14
CA LEU A 163 -2.83 6.26 14.05
C LEU A 163 -2.06 6.93 15.20
N ALA A 164 -1.04 6.27 15.76
CA ALA A 164 -0.23 6.85 16.82
C ALA A 164 0.51 8.12 16.37
N ALA A 165 0.95 8.19 15.10
CA ALA A 165 1.53 9.41 14.54
C ALA A 165 0.49 10.54 14.46
N THR A 166 -0.71 10.27 13.96
CA THR A 166 -1.80 11.27 13.90
C THR A 166 -2.22 11.73 15.30
N VAL A 167 -2.26 10.83 16.30
CA VAL A 167 -2.53 11.19 17.70
C VAL A 167 -1.46 12.11 18.26
N ALA A 168 -0.18 11.86 17.94
CA ALA A 168 0.91 12.70 18.38
C ALA A 168 0.77 14.12 17.79
N GLU A 169 0.46 14.24 16.49
CA GLU A 169 0.24 15.53 15.83
C GLU A 169 -0.93 16.31 16.44
N ALA A 170 -2.07 15.64 16.67
CA ALA A 170 -3.22 16.25 17.32
C ALA A 170 -2.90 16.70 18.75
N ASN A 171 -2.19 15.87 19.53
CA ASN A 171 -1.76 16.22 20.87
C ASN A 171 -0.82 17.43 20.91
N THR A 172 0.12 17.51 19.96
CA THR A 172 1.01 18.67 19.84
C THR A 172 0.22 19.94 19.52
N ALA A 173 -0.72 19.89 18.57
CA ALA A 173 -1.52 21.06 18.20
C ALA A 173 -2.45 21.53 19.33
N CYS A 174 -3.07 20.59 20.04
CA CYS A 174 -4.02 20.88 21.11
C CYS A 174 -3.39 21.03 22.50
N GLY A 175 -2.12 20.69 22.68
CA GLY A 175 -1.49 20.64 24.00
C GLY A 175 -2.18 19.64 24.93
N THR A 176 -2.61 18.50 24.40
CA THR A 176 -3.37 17.45 25.11
C THR A 176 -2.52 16.20 25.35
N LYS A 177 -3.10 15.22 26.04
CA LYS A 177 -2.62 13.84 26.13
C LYS A 177 -3.74 12.85 25.80
N LEU A 178 -4.51 13.15 24.76
CA LEU A 178 -5.57 12.27 24.32
C LEU A 178 -4.97 10.97 23.78
N SER A 179 -5.72 9.88 23.90
CA SER A 179 -5.42 8.61 23.25
C SER A 179 -6.44 8.31 22.16
N ALA A 180 -6.04 7.51 21.17
CA ALA A 180 -6.98 6.97 20.18
C ALA A 180 -6.86 5.46 20.07
N THR A 181 -7.99 4.80 19.80
CA THR A 181 -8.10 3.35 19.63
C THR A 181 -8.93 3.00 18.41
N ILE A 182 -8.69 1.81 17.86
CA ILE A 182 -9.51 1.22 16.82
C ILE A 182 -10.22 0.00 17.42
N ALA A 183 -11.54 -0.08 17.28
CA ALA A 183 -12.32 -1.24 17.67
C ALA A 183 -12.13 -2.36 16.64
N TRP A 184 -11.01 -3.08 16.70
CA TRP A 184 -10.62 -4.09 15.70
C TRP A 184 -11.66 -5.19 15.50
N ASP A 185 -12.42 -5.55 16.54
CA ASP A 185 -13.50 -6.53 16.46
C ASP A 185 -14.66 -6.09 15.55
N SER A 186 -14.79 -4.77 15.30
CA SER A 186 -15.77 -4.22 14.34
C SER A 186 -15.29 -4.29 12.88
N ILE A 187 -14.04 -4.69 12.63
CA ILE A 187 -13.41 -4.61 11.32
C ILE A 187 -13.06 -6.03 10.83
N PRO A 188 -13.93 -6.67 10.02
CA PRO A 188 -13.64 -7.97 9.46
C PRO A 188 -12.54 -7.88 8.39
N ASP A 189 -11.85 -9.01 8.14
CA ASP A 189 -10.71 -9.06 7.20
C ASP A 189 -10.99 -8.49 5.81
N PRO A 190 -12.14 -8.75 5.16
CA PRO A 190 -12.44 -8.14 3.86
C PRO A 190 -12.46 -6.61 3.91
N VAL A 191 -12.96 -6.02 5.00
CA VAL A 191 -12.96 -4.57 5.18
C VAL A 191 -11.56 -4.06 5.44
N LEU A 192 -10.76 -4.72 6.29
CA LEU A 192 -9.37 -4.32 6.52
C LEU A 192 -8.49 -4.47 5.27
N ASN A 193 -8.84 -5.41 4.38
CA ASN A 193 -8.14 -5.65 3.12
C ASN A 193 -8.35 -4.51 2.12
N GLU A 194 -9.55 -3.94 2.08
CA GLU A 194 -9.92 -2.89 1.12
C GLU A 194 -9.74 -1.48 1.69
N LEU A 195 -10.12 -1.27 2.95
CA LEU A 195 -10.19 0.04 3.57
C LEU A 195 -8.84 0.47 4.14
N SER A 196 -8.43 1.72 3.87
CA SER A 196 -7.30 2.34 4.56
C SER A 196 -7.73 2.80 5.96
N ILE A 197 -7.80 1.87 6.93
CA ILE A 197 -8.29 2.18 8.29
C ILE A 197 -7.67 3.45 8.90
N PRO A 198 -6.34 3.68 8.82
CA PRO A 198 -5.74 4.89 9.36
C PRO A 198 -6.32 6.16 8.76
N SER A 199 -6.49 6.22 7.43
CA SER A 199 -7.07 7.37 6.74
C SER A 199 -8.52 7.65 7.18
N TYR A 200 -9.31 6.60 7.41
CA TYR A 200 -10.69 6.74 7.89
C TYR A 200 -10.77 7.14 9.36
N CYS A 201 -9.84 6.67 10.18
CA CYS A 201 -9.80 6.95 11.61
C CYS A 201 -9.09 8.27 11.96
N ALA A 202 -8.34 8.86 11.02
CA ALA A 202 -7.65 10.13 11.20
C ALA A 202 -8.59 11.34 11.28
N GLY A 203 -9.76 11.28 10.63
CA GLY A 203 -10.68 12.42 10.49
C GLY A 203 -10.97 13.22 11.78
N PRO A 204 -11.40 12.58 12.88
CA PRO A 204 -11.60 13.25 14.16
C PRO A 204 -10.33 13.95 14.68
N LEU A 205 -9.17 13.31 14.58
CA LEU A 205 -7.91 13.84 15.07
C LEU A 205 -7.46 15.05 14.24
N GLU A 206 -7.57 14.97 12.92
CA GLU A 206 -7.27 16.07 12.00
C GLU A 206 -8.20 17.27 12.22
N SER A 207 -9.49 17.02 12.46
CA SER A 207 -10.46 18.07 12.78
C SER A 207 -10.15 18.75 14.12
N LEU A 208 -9.77 17.99 15.16
CA LEU A 208 -9.35 18.56 16.44
C LEU A 208 -8.08 19.41 16.27
N GLN A 209 -7.07 18.88 15.55
CA GLN A 209 -5.85 19.61 15.22
C GLN A 209 -6.17 20.94 14.52
N LYS A 210 -7.01 20.92 13.49
CA LYS A 210 -7.42 22.11 12.72
C LYS A 210 -8.10 23.16 13.61
N LEU A 211 -8.95 22.74 14.55
CA LEU A 211 -9.61 23.64 15.50
C LEU A 211 -8.61 24.26 16.48
N CYS A 212 -7.76 23.44 17.10
CA CYS A 212 -6.74 23.89 18.05
C CYS A 212 -5.72 24.86 17.42
N SER A 213 -5.34 24.63 16.16
CA SER A 213 -4.43 25.55 15.45
C SER A 213 -5.05 26.91 15.13
N ARG A 214 -6.38 27.06 15.23
CA ARG A 214 -7.11 28.28 14.85
C ARG A 214 -7.66 29.07 16.03
N SER A 215 -7.82 28.44 17.21
CA SER A 215 -8.45 29.09 18.37
C SER A 215 -7.92 28.54 19.70
N GLU A 216 -7.42 29.45 20.55
CA GLU A 216 -7.03 29.13 21.93
C GLU A 216 -8.24 28.74 22.80
N GLU A 217 -9.44 29.24 22.48
CA GLU A 217 -10.67 28.80 23.14
C GLU A 217 -10.97 27.34 22.78
N ALA A 218 -10.92 26.99 21.49
CA ALA A 218 -11.10 25.60 21.06
C ALA A 218 -10.07 24.67 21.71
N LYS A 219 -8.81 25.11 21.81
CA LYS A 219 -7.75 24.38 22.49
C LYS A 219 -8.08 24.09 23.95
N ARG A 220 -8.51 25.10 24.73
CA ARG A 220 -8.91 24.92 26.14
C ARG A 220 -10.11 24.00 26.27
N THR A 221 -11.10 24.16 25.41
CA THR A 221 -12.31 23.32 25.42
C THR A 221 -11.97 21.86 25.12
N ILE A 222 -11.15 21.60 24.10
CA ILE A 222 -10.72 20.25 23.73
C ILE A 222 -9.91 19.62 24.88
N GLN A 223 -9.01 20.36 25.51
CA GLN A 223 -8.25 19.91 26.68
C GLN A 223 -9.14 19.47 27.85
N GLN A 224 -10.30 20.11 28.03
CA GLN A 224 -11.24 19.81 29.12
C GLN A 224 -12.24 18.72 28.77
N LYS A 225 -12.63 18.62 27.50
CA LYS A 225 -13.79 17.81 27.08
C LYS A 225 -13.42 16.56 26.27
N VAL A 226 -12.19 16.41 25.81
CA VAL A 226 -11.78 15.27 24.98
C VAL A 226 -10.55 14.59 25.57
N GLN A 227 -10.72 13.34 25.97
CA GLN A 227 -9.63 12.49 26.47
C GLN A 227 -9.34 11.31 25.55
N THR A 228 -10.36 10.78 24.87
CA THR A 228 -10.24 9.57 24.06
C THR A 228 -10.96 9.73 22.73
N VAL A 229 -10.40 9.12 21.69
CA VAL A 229 -11.04 8.97 20.38
C VAL A 229 -11.10 7.48 20.05
N GLU A 230 -12.29 6.96 19.76
CA GLU A 230 -12.44 5.57 19.31
C GLU A 230 -12.97 5.56 17.89
N CYS A 231 -12.27 4.86 17.01
CA CYS A 231 -12.69 4.59 15.65
C CYS A 231 -13.28 3.18 15.55
N ARG A 232 -14.40 3.05 14.86
CA ARG A 232 -15.05 1.76 14.61
C ARG A 232 -15.71 1.73 13.24
N VAL A 233 -15.90 0.53 12.70
CA VAL A 233 -16.66 0.31 11.46
C VAL A 233 -18.04 -0.20 11.81
N GLU A 234 -19.08 0.51 11.37
CA GLU A 234 -20.48 0.17 11.64
C GLU A 234 -21.34 0.28 10.37
N ALA A 235 -22.61 -0.12 10.47
CA ALA A 235 -23.56 -0.06 9.36
C ALA A 235 -23.94 1.37 8.96
N ALA A 236 -23.73 2.35 9.85
CA ALA A 236 -24.00 3.76 9.60
C ALA A 236 -22.86 4.62 10.15
N ALA A 237 -22.52 5.65 9.38
CA ALA A 237 -21.61 6.71 9.80
C ALA A 237 -22.21 7.49 10.98
N ALA A 238 -21.42 7.74 12.02
CA ALA A 238 -21.86 8.52 13.17
C ALA A 238 -20.67 9.16 13.91
N LEU A 239 -20.92 10.30 14.53
CA LEU A 239 -19.99 10.96 15.44
C LEU A 239 -20.73 11.29 16.74
N LYS A 240 -20.15 10.88 17.86
CA LYS A 240 -20.73 11.06 19.19
C LYS A 240 -19.66 11.54 20.18
N LEU A 241 -20.10 12.26 21.20
CA LEU A 241 -19.29 12.62 22.36
C LEU A 241 -19.97 12.08 23.62
N GLU A 242 -19.35 11.08 24.26
CA GLU A 242 -19.87 10.42 25.45
C GLU A 242 -18.80 10.43 26.53
N ALA A 243 -19.03 11.09 27.67
CA ALA A 243 -18.08 11.10 28.80
C ALA A 243 -16.61 11.38 28.42
N GLN A 244 -16.38 12.42 27.60
CA GLN A 244 -15.07 12.82 27.07
C GLN A 244 -14.41 11.84 26.07
N LYS A 245 -15.20 10.88 25.57
CA LYS A 245 -14.84 9.98 24.48
C LYS A 245 -15.54 10.42 23.21
N VAL A 246 -14.76 10.77 22.19
CA VAL A 246 -15.25 10.93 20.82
C VAL A 246 -15.36 9.54 20.22
N ILE A 247 -16.56 9.16 19.81
CA ILE A 247 -16.79 7.89 19.12
C ILE A 247 -17.10 8.19 17.66
N TRP A 248 -16.24 7.68 16.78
CA TRP A 248 -16.29 7.86 15.34
C TRP A 248 -16.60 6.52 14.68
N SER A 249 -17.82 6.39 14.18
CA SER A 249 -18.26 5.25 13.38
C SER A 249 -18.15 5.62 11.91
N VAL A 250 -17.44 4.80 11.13
CA VAL A 250 -17.43 4.88 9.67
C VAL A 250 -18.22 3.72 9.09
N LYS A 251 -18.82 3.92 7.92
CA LYS A 251 -19.40 2.84 7.13
C LYS A 251 -18.42 2.45 6.04
N SER A 252 -18.21 1.15 5.84
CA SER A 252 -17.37 0.66 4.75
C SER A 252 -17.86 1.21 3.41
N GLY A 253 -16.96 1.79 2.62
CA GLY A 253 -17.27 2.38 1.31
C GLY A 253 -17.84 3.80 1.35
N GLU A 254 -18.04 4.41 2.52
CA GLU A 254 -18.46 5.81 2.64
C GLU A 254 -17.37 6.65 3.32
N THR A 255 -16.79 7.59 2.57
CA THR A 255 -15.88 8.59 3.14
C THR A 255 -16.68 9.72 3.77
N LEU A 256 -16.66 9.83 5.10
CA LEU A 256 -17.16 11.01 5.80
C LEU A 256 -16.24 12.20 5.49
N GLN A 257 -16.81 13.28 4.93
CA GLN A 257 -16.05 14.47 4.58
C GLN A 257 -15.57 15.19 5.85
N PRO A 258 -14.32 15.70 5.88
CA PRO A 258 -13.73 16.36 7.06
C PRO A 258 -14.56 17.53 7.63
N ASP A 259 -15.35 18.20 6.78
CA ASP A 259 -16.14 19.36 7.19
C ASP A 259 -17.29 19.00 8.13
N ALA A 260 -17.90 17.82 8.00
CA ALA A 260 -18.96 17.36 8.90
C ALA A 260 -18.44 17.18 10.34
N THR A 261 -17.21 16.69 10.47
CA THR A 261 -16.53 16.46 11.75
C THR A 261 -16.19 17.77 12.45
N THR A 262 -15.66 18.76 11.72
CA THR A 262 -15.38 20.08 12.28
C THR A 262 -16.66 20.79 12.74
N THR A 263 -17.75 20.71 11.96
CA THR A 263 -19.06 21.27 12.36
C THR A 263 -19.56 20.64 13.65
N PHE A 264 -19.55 19.30 13.73
CA PHE A 264 -19.97 18.60 14.95
C PHE A 264 -19.20 19.07 16.19
N PHE A 265 -17.87 19.16 16.11
CA PHE A 265 -17.08 19.63 17.25
C PHE A 265 -17.37 21.08 17.62
N THR A 266 -17.63 21.95 16.65
CA THR A 266 -17.99 23.35 16.92
C THR A 266 -19.34 23.46 17.64
N GLU A 267 -20.27 22.54 17.38
CA GLU A 267 -21.60 22.55 17.98
C GLU A 267 -21.68 21.85 19.35
N ASN A 268 -20.76 20.91 19.63
CA ASN A 268 -20.87 19.99 20.76
C ASN A 268 -19.73 20.10 21.80
N LEU A 269 -18.65 20.82 21.49
CA LEU A 269 -17.56 21.13 22.43
C LEU A 269 -17.65 22.58 22.87
#